data_AF-A0A7C4AY55-F1
#
_entry.id   AF-A0A7C4AY55-F1
#
_cell.length_a   1.000
_cell.length_b   1.000
_cell.length_c   1.000
_cell.angle_alpha   90.00
_cell.angle_beta   90.00
_cell.angle_gamma   90.00
#
_symmetry.space_group_name_H-M   'P 1'
#
loop_
_entity.id
_entity.type
_entity.pdbx_description
1 polymer ?
#
loop_
_entity_poly.entity_id
_entity_poly.type
_entity_poly.pdbx_seq_one_letter_code
_entity_poly.pdbx_strand_id
1 'polypeptide(L)'
;MNRSEAELRSIARSLLEKGVVELVIGYESSGKSVRPFFASRPEEAERLVWNPECWFNLARYLRAFKGRRVAIVAKGCDGRSVVELVKENQVDKGSVVVIAVECNGVFKPAKYGSSGSARRVADYCERCTTRVSPVADYLVRSDNQGSLKRTSGSGEFSKDWLSMFQRCLKCM
;
A
#
# COMPACT_ATOMS: atom_id res chain seq x y z
N MET A 1 -8.28 -6.64 -15.87
CA MET A 1 -7.32 -5.71 -15.25
C MET A 1 -8.06 -4.41 -14.98
N ASN A 2 -8.09 -3.94 -13.73
CA ASN A 2 -8.71 -2.64 -13.41
C ASN A 2 -7.69 -1.51 -13.65
N ARG A 3 -8.15 -0.27 -13.87
CA ARG A 3 -7.27 0.85 -14.22
C ARG A 3 -6.24 1.13 -13.13
N SER A 4 -6.64 1.01 -11.86
CA SER A 4 -5.74 1.20 -10.71
C SER A 4 -4.57 0.22 -10.72
N GLU A 5 -4.82 -1.04 -11.08
CA GLU A 5 -3.77 -2.04 -11.27
C GLU A 5 -2.84 -1.67 -12.42
N ALA A 6 -3.38 -1.18 -13.54
CA ALA A 6 -2.56 -0.71 -14.67
C ALA A 6 -1.66 0.48 -14.30
N GLU A 7 -2.22 1.47 -13.61
CA GLU A 7 -1.49 2.65 -13.14
C GLU A 7 -0.43 2.27 -12.09
N LEU A 8 -0.79 1.42 -11.13
CA LEU A 8 0.15 0.86 -10.15
C LEU A 8 1.33 0.18 -10.84
N ARG A 9 1.07 -0.68 -11.82
CA ARG A 9 2.12 -1.38 -12.58
C ARG A 9 3.02 -0.42 -13.34
N SER A 10 2.45 0.60 -13.96
CA SER A 10 3.21 1.62 -14.69
C SER A 10 4.15 2.39 -13.76
N ILE A 11 3.65 2.83 -12.59
CA ILE A 11 4.47 3.53 -11.58
C ILE A 11 5.58 2.60 -11.06
N ALA A 12 5.23 1.39 -10.65
CA ALA A 12 6.18 0.41 -10.12
C ALA A 12 7.28 0.08 -11.13
N ARG A 13 6.92 -0.15 -12.40
CA ARG A 13 7.87 -0.36 -13.49
C ARG A 13 8.80 0.83 -13.63
N SER A 14 8.26 2.04 -13.73
CA SER A 14 9.06 3.25 -13.93
C SER A 14 10.05 3.50 -12.79
N LEU A 15 9.65 3.23 -11.54
CA LEU A 15 10.51 3.36 -10.36
C LEU A 15 11.69 2.39 -10.38
N LEU A 16 11.45 1.15 -10.82
CA LEU A 16 12.48 0.12 -10.96
C LEU A 16 13.41 0.42 -12.15
N GLU A 17 12.86 0.79 -13.31
CA GLU A 17 13.64 1.11 -14.52
C GLU A 17 14.59 2.29 -14.30
N LYS A 18 14.12 3.33 -13.60
CA LYS A 18 14.90 4.52 -13.29
C LYS A 18 15.87 4.32 -12.13
N GLY A 19 15.86 3.16 -11.46
CA GLY A 19 16.69 2.89 -10.28
C GLY A 19 16.38 3.83 -9.09
N VAL A 20 15.16 4.39 -9.03
CA VAL A 20 14.70 5.21 -7.91
C VAL A 20 14.56 4.34 -6.66
N VAL A 21 14.09 3.11 -6.86
CA VAL A 21 14.00 2.06 -5.84
C VAL A 21 14.63 0.78 -6.36
N GLU A 22 15.13 -0.03 -5.44
CA GLU A 22 15.68 -1.37 -5.72
C GLU A 22 14.62 -2.47 -5.62
N LEU A 23 13.48 -2.17 -4.99
CA LEU A 23 12.45 -3.14 -4.69
C LEU A 23 11.07 -2.46 -4.60
N VAL A 24 10.04 -3.13 -5.10
CA VAL A 24 8.63 -2.77 -4.88
C VAL A 24 7.96 -3.88 -4.08
N ILE A 25 7.42 -3.54 -2.91
CA ILE A 25 6.61 -4.43 -2.07
C ILE A 25 5.14 -4.23 -2.42
N GLY A 26 4.51 -5.26 -2.97
CA GLY A 26 3.10 -5.25 -3.36
C GLY A 26 2.41 -6.59 -3.13
N TYR A 27 1.43 -6.90 -3.97
CA TYR A 27 0.70 -8.17 -3.94
C TYR A 27 0.82 -8.88 -5.28
N GLU A 28 0.83 -10.20 -5.26
CA GLU A 28 0.60 -11.02 -6.44
C GLU A 28 -0.57 -11.99 -6.23
N SER A 29 -1.14 -12.46 -7.34
CA SER A 29 -2.14 -13.51 -7.32
C SER A 29 -1.55 -14.84 -6.82
N SER A 30 -2.29 -15.53 -5.95
CA SER A 30 -1.98 -16.88 -5.50
C SER A 30 -3.27 -17.71 -5.54
N GLY A 31 -3.57 -18.27 -6.71
CA GLY A 31 -4.80 -19.02 -6.97
C GLY A 31 -6.04 -18.14 -6.82
N LYS A 32 -6.84 -18.40 -5.78
CA LYS A 32 -8.05 -17.62 -5.44
C LYS A 32 -7.81 -16.50 -4.42
N SER A 33 -6.56 -16.32 -3.97
CA SER A 33 -6.15 -15.33 -2.97
C SER A 33 -5.00 -14.49 -3.51
N VAL A 34 -4.40 -13.67 -2.66
CA VAL A 34 -3.16 -12.93 -2.94
C VAL A 34 -2.11 -13.23 -1.88
N ARG A 35 -0.85 -12.96 -2.21
CA ARG A 35 0.26 -12.98 -1.25
C ARG A 35 1.14 -11.74 -1.40
N PRO A 36 1.88 -11.35 -0.35
CA PRO A 36 2.92 -10.32 -0.47
C PRO A 36 3.92 -10.70 -1.56
N PHE A 37 4.27 -9.73 -2.40
CA PHE A 37 5.19 -9.88 -3.51
C PHE A 37 6.26 -8.81 -3.47
N PHE A 38 7.46 -9.18 -3.91
CA PHE A 38 8.67 -8.36 -3.88
C PHE A 38 9.23 -8.33 -5.29
N ALA A 39 8.95 -7.27 -6.05
CA ALA A 39 9.45 -7.09 -7.39
C ALA A 39 10.79 -6.34 -7.35
N SER A 40 11.84 -6.93 -7.91
CA SER A 40 13.16 -6.30 -8.03
C SER A 40 13.57 -5.99 -9.48
N ARG A 41 12.77 -6.44 -10.45
CA ARG A 41 13.00 -6.17 -11.87
C ARG A 41 11.79 -5.49 -12.52
N PRO A 42 11.98 -4.55 -13.46
CA PRO A 42 10.88 -3.84 -14.13
C PRO A 42 9.75 -4.72 -14.68
N GLU A 43 10.10 -5.85 -15.29
CA GLU A 43 9.17 -6.82 -15.87
C GLU A 43 8.30 -7.51 -14.82
N GLU A 44 8.78 -7.62 -13.58
CA GLU A 44 8.04 -8.22 -12.48
C GLU A 44 6.88 -7.34 -12.01
N ALA A 45 6.89 -6.04 -12.35
CA ALA A 45 5.78 -5.15 -12.06
C ALA A 45 4.46 -5.67 -12.65
N GLU A 46 4.47 -6.39 -13.79
CA GLU A 46 3.27 -7.00 -14.40
C GLU A 46 2.56 -8.01 -13.49
N ARG A 47 3.25 -8.55 -12.48
CA ARG A 47 2.66 -9.52 -11.55
C ARG A 47 1.90 -8.85 -10.40
N LEU A 48 2.05 -7.53 -10.25
CA LEU A 48 1.36 -6.78 -9.21
C LEU A 48 -0.14 -6.80 -9.45
N VAL A 49 -0.90 -7.09 -8.39
CA VAL A 49 -2.37 -7.08 -8.43
C VAL A 49 -2.93 -6.13 -7.39
N TRP A 50 -4.10 -5.56 -7.69
CA TRP A 50 -4.85 -4.76 -6.74
C TRP A 50 -6.34 -5.10 -6.76
N ASN A 51 -6.82 -5.72 -5.68
CA ASN A 51 -8.21 -6.14 -5.52
C ASN A 51 -8.58 -6.29 -4.03
N PRO A 52 -9.85 -6.56 -3.68
CA PRO A 52 -10.28 -6.68 -2.28
C PRO A 52 -9.63 -7.81 -1.47
N GLU A 53 -8.92 -8.76 -2.09
CA GLU A 53 -8.15 -9.79 -1.37
C GLU A 53 -6.82 -9.23 -0.81
N CYS A 54 -6.42 -7.99 -1.14
CA CYS A 54 -5.19 -7.34 -0.67
C CYS A 54 -5.21 -6.92 0.82
N TRP A 55 -5.54 -7.86 1.72
CA TRP A 55 -5.76 -7.59 3.15
C TRP A 55 -4.48 -7.57 4.01
N PHE A 56 -3.36 -8.13 3.55
CA PHE A 56 -2.12 -8.11 4.34
C PHE A 56 -1.60 -6.69 4.55
N ASN A 57 -1.13 -6.34 5.74
CA ASN A 57 -0.34 -5.14 5.92
C ASN A 57 1.08 -5.36 5.40
N LEU A 58 1.49 -4.62 4.37
CA LEU A 58 2.81 -4.76 3.74
C LEU A 58 3.92 -4.01 4.49
N ALA A 59 3.58 -3.01 5.32
CA ALA A 59 4.57 -2.18 6.02
C ALA A 59 5.47 -3.01 6.94
N ARG A 60 4.98 -4.14 7.48
CA ARG A 60 5.77 -5.05 8.32
C ARG A 60 7.06 -5.55 7.67
N TYR A 61 7.11 -5.59 6.33
CA TYR A 61 8.26 -6.08 5.58
C TYR A 61 9.35 -5.04 5.39
N LEU A 62 9.05 -3.74 5.55
CA LEU A 62 10.02 -2.66 5.34
C LEU A 62 11.28 -2.82 6.20
N ARG A 63 11.13 -3.36 7.41
CA ARG A 63 12.23 -3.59 8.36
C ARG A 63 13.28 -4.57 7.84
N ALA A 64 12.88 -5.53 7.01
CA ALA A 64 13.79 -6.50 6.41
C ALA A 64 14.68 -5.88 5.32
N PHE A 65 14.37 -4.66 4.88
CA PHE A 65 15.07 -3.94 3.80
C PHE A 65 15.66 -2.62 4.29
N LYS A 66 16.00 -2.52 5.58
CA LYS A 66 16.67 -1.34 6.13
C LYS A 66 17.97 -1.04 5.36
N GLY A 67 18.16 0.21 4.96
CA GLY A 67 19.32 0.65 4.17
C GLY A 67 19.15 0.52 2.65
N ARG A 68 18.03 -0.03 2.17
CA ARG A 68 17.70 -0.10 0.74
C ARG A 68 16.57 0.86 0.40
N ARG A 69 16.57 1.38 -0.84
CA ARG A 69 15.47 2.20 -1.33
C ARG A 69 14.33 1.31 -1.81
N VAL A 70 13.18 1.37 -1.14
CA VAL A 70 12.05 0.46 -1.35
C VAL A 70 10.77 1.22 -1.59
N ALA A 71 10.02 0.84 -2.63
CA ALA A 71 8.65 1.28 -2.79
C ALA A 71 7.67 0.31 -2.09
N ILE A 72 6.61 0.83 -1.50
CA ILE A 72 5.52 0.04 -0.91
C ILE A 72 4.18 0.44 -1.52
N VAL A 73 3.41 -0.56 -1.93
CA VAL A 73 1.99 -0.38 -2.28
C VAL A 73 1.18 -0.31 -0.99
N ALA A 74 0.56 0.84 -0.71
CA ALA A 74 -0.04 1.12 0.58
C ALA A 74 -1.54 1.42 0.49
N LYS A 75 -2.33 0.68 1.28
CA LYS A 75 -3.68 1.09 1.69
C LYS A 75 -3.60 2.24 2.71
N GLY A 76 -4.74 2.86 2.99
CA GLY A 76 -4.90 3.83 4.09
C GLY A 76 -4.32 3.37 5.43
N CYS A 77 -4.62 2.13 5.84
CA CYS A 77 -4.13 1.56 7.10
C CYS A 77 -2.64 1.17 7.05
N ASP A 78 -2.10 0.77 5.90
CA ASP A 78 -0.68 0.48 5.75
C ASP A 78 0.13 1.78 5.90
N GLY A 79 -0.34 2.88 5.32
CA GLY A 79 0.29 4.19 5.44
C GLY A 79 0.48 4.66 6.88
N ARG A 80 -0.52 4.45 7.73
CA ARG A 80 -0.38 4.69 9.18
C ARG A 80 0.72 3.84 9.80
N SER A 81 0.85 2.59 9.36
CA SER A 81 1.90 1.69 9.85
C SER A 81 3.29 2.14 9.39
N VAL A 82 3.42 2.65 8.15
CA VAL A 82 4.66 3.26 7.65
C VAL A 82 5.07 4.44 8.53
N VAL A 83 4.12 5.34 8.84
CA VAL A 83 4.35 6.49 9.72
C VAL A 83 4.91 6.05 11.08
N GLU A 84 4.30 5.06 11.73
CA GLU A 84 4.77 4.58 13.04
C GLU A 84 6.14 3.91 12.95
N LEU A 85 6.43 3.13 11.89
CA LEU A 85 7.75 2.55 11.67
C LEU A 85 8.85 3.60 11.53
N VAL A 86 8.54 4.73 10.88
CA VAL A 86 9.45 5.86 10.75
C VAL A 86 9.63 6.58 12.10
N LYS A 87 8.54 6.86 12.84
CA LYS A 87 8.60 7.51 14.16
C LYS A 87 9.45 6.73 15.16
N GLU A 88 9.38 5.42 15.11
CA GLU A 88 10.15 4.52 15.97
C GLU A 88 11.52 4.14 15.39
N ASN A 89 11.99 4.86 14.35
CA ASN A 89 13.31 4.69 13.73
C ASN A 89 13.61 3.25 13.26
N GLN A 90 12.56 2.47 12.97
CA GLN A 90 12.69 1.10 12.44
C GLN A 90 12.91 1.11 10.93
N VAL A 91 12.51 2.20 10.26
CA VAL A 91 12.61 2.41 8.83
C VAL A 91 13.07 3.84 8.60
N ASP A 92 14.07 4.03 7.74
CA ASP A 92 14.48 5.37 7.33
C ASP A 92 13.43 5.95 6.37
N LYS A 93 12.94 7.16 6.67
CA LYS A 93 11.94 7.82 5.84
C LYS A 93 12.44 8.10 4.43
N GLY A 94 13.73 8.43 4.27
CA GLY A 94 14.33 8.73 2.97
C GLY A 94 14.50 7.50 2.08
N SER A 95 14.43 6.30 2.67
CA SER A 95 14.59 5.04 1.96
C SER A 95 13.27 4.41 1.53
N VAL A 96 12.11 5.05 1.77
CA VAL A 96 10.79 4.50 1.43
C VAL A 96 10.01 5.42 0.50
N VAL A 97 9.55 4.84 -0.61
CA VAL A 97 8.60 5.47 -1.55
C VAL A 97 7.22 4.84 -1.34
N VAL A 98 6.20 5.66 -1.08
CA VAL A 98 4.84 5.18 -0.83
C VAL A 98 3.97 5.35 -2.07
N ILE A 99 3.60 4.23 -2.69
CA ILE A 99 2.59 4.17 -3.75
C ILE A 99 1.24 3.93 -3.08
N ALA A 100 0.53 5.01 -2.76
CA ALA A 100 -0.79 4.93 -2.14
C ALA A 100 -1.84 4.56 -3.19
N VAL A 101 -2.55 3.45 -2.95
CA VAL A 101 -3.66 3.03 -3.81
C VAL A 101 -4.96 3.14 -3.02
N GLU A 102 -5.95 3.81 -3.59
CA GLU A 102 -7.25 4.00 -2.97
C GLU A 102 -7.91 2.66 -2.66
N CYS A 103 -8.19 2.44 -1.37
CA CYS A 103 -8.74 1.20 -0.85
C CYS A 103 -10.24 1.36 -0.58
N ASN A 104 -11.04 0.51 -1.23
CA ASN A 104 -12.50 0.46 -1.05
C ASN A 104 -12.96 -0.55 0.00
N GLY A 105 -12.03 -1.03 0.82
CA GLY A 105 -12.24 -2.12 1.76
C GLY A 105 -11.68 -3.43 1.23
N VAL A 106 -11.26 -4.28 2.17
CA VAL A 106 -10.73 -5.62 1.89
C VAL A 106 -11.70 -6.67 2.38
N PHE A 107 -11.67 -7.86 1.78
CA PHE A 107 -12.45 -8.98 2.25
C PHE A 107 -11.89 -9.54 3.55
N LYS A 108 -12.78 -10.11 4.35
CA LYS A 108 -12.41 -10.85 5.56
C LYS A 108 -11.57 -12.06 5.15
N PRO A 109 -10.35 -12.24 5.69
CA PRO A 109 -9.56 -13.44 5.43
C PRO A 109 -10.38 -14.67 5.85
N ALA A 110 -10.37 -15.71 5.02
CA ALA A 110 -10.98 -16.98 5.39
C ALA A 110 -10.32 -17.51 6.66
N LYS A 111 -11.10 -18.09 7.58
CA LYS A 111 -10.52 -18.81 8.72
C LYS A 111 -9.78 -20.03 8.17
N TYR A 112 -8.61 -20.34 8.73
CA TYR A 112 -7.88 -21.56 8.39
C TYR A 112 -8.79 -22.78 8.54
N GLY A 113 -8.87 -23.63 7.50
CA GLY A 113 -9.74 -24.81 7.46
C GLY A 113 -11.21 -24.55 7.08
N SER A 114 -11.63 -23.30 6.80
CA SER A 114 -12.99 -23.01 6.35
C SER A 114 -13.13 -23.06 4.83
N SER A 115 -14.03 -23.91 4.33
CA SER A 115 -14.43 -23.99 2.93
C SER A 115 -15.44 -22.88 2.62
N GLY A 116 -14.92 -21.69 2.30
CA GLY A 116 -15.73 -20.58 1.81
C GLY A 116 -16.18 -19.62 2.91
N SER A 117 -15.41 -18.55 3.11
CA SER A 117 -15.97 -17.33 3.67
C SER A 117 -16.72 -16.60 2.55
N ALA A 118 -18.00 -16.27 2.77
CA ALA A 118 -18.69 -15.30 1.94
C ALA A 118 -17.80 -14.06 1.77
N ARG A 119 -17.58 -13.61 0.51
CA ARG A 119 -16.79 -12.43 0.14
C ARG A 119 -17.44 -11.16 0.69
N ARG A 120 -17.32 -10.97 2.00
CA ARG A 120 -17.80 -9.82 2.75
C ARG A 120 -16.62 -8.91 3.06
N VAL A 121 -16.86 -7.62 2.91
CA VAL A 121 -15.93 -6.59 3.37
C VAL A 121 -15.70 -6.79 4.87
N ALA A 122 -14.45 -6.62 5.32
CA ALA A 122 -14.12 -6.78 6.72
C ALA A 122 -14.82 -5.72 7.58
N ASP A 123 -15.27 -6.10 8.78
CA ASP A 123 -16.08 -5.26 9.68
C ASP A 123 -15.42 -3.88 9.96
N TYR A 124 -14.07 -3.84 10.05
CA TYR A 124 -13.32 -2.60 10.25
C TYR A 124 -13.24 -1.70 8.99
N CYS A 125 -13.39 -2.28 7.79
CA CYS A 125 -13.40 -1.53 6.53
C CYS A 125 -14.73 -0.81 6.30
N GLU A 126 -15.84 -1.32 6.82
CA GLU A 126 -17.16 -0.72 6.67
C GLU A 126 -17.24 0.70 7.27
N ARG A 127 -16.44 0.96 8.31
CA ARG A 127 -16.36 2.26 9.01
C ARG A 127 -15.10 3.06 8.68
N CYS A 128 -14.35 2.66 7.65
CA CYS A 128 -13.09 3.29 7.30
C CYS A 128 -13.30 4.63 6.58
N THR A 129 -12.79 5.71 7.18
CA THR A 129 -12.81 7.07 6.62
C THR A 129 -11.52 7.46 5.90
N THR A 130 -10.45 6.67 6.01
CA THR A 130 -9.12 7.04 5.50
C THR A 130 -8.98 6.77 4.00
N ARG A 131 -9.41 5.60 3.52
CA ARG A 131 -9.40 5.13 2.10
C ARG A 131 -8.03 5.16 1.39
N VAL A 132 -7.32 6.26 1.46
CA VAL A 132 -5.97 6.50 0.91
C VAL A 132 -4.98 6.69 2.05
N SER A 133 -3.72 6.32 1.85
CA SER A 133 -2.65 6.54 2.81
C SER A 133 -2.52 8.02 3.21
N PRO A 134 -2.29 8.35 4.49
CA PRO A 134 -2.00 9.73 4.91
C PRO A 134 -0.64 10.24 4.40
N VAL A 135 0.23 9.34 3.95
CA VAL A 135 1.53 9.63 3.35
C VAL A 135 1.60 8.99 1.97
N ALA A 136 1.98 9.74 0.95
CA ALA A 136 2.00 9.24 -0.42
C ALA A 136 2.97 10.05 -1.27
N ASP A 137 3.88 9.36 -1.97
CA ASP A 137 4.69 9.95 -3.03
C ASP A 137 3.96 9.83 -4.38
N TYR A 138 3.22 8.72 -4.56
CA TYR A 138 2.36 8.48 -5.71
C TYR A 138 0.95 8.10 -5.24
N LEU A 139 -0.07 8.62 -5.92
CA LEU A 139 -1.47 8.32 -5.64
C LEU A 139 -2.13 7.66 -6.86
N VAL A 140 -2.69 6.48 -6.64
CA VAL A 140 -3.50 5.73 -7.62
C VAL A 140 -4.94 5.69 -7.12
N ARG A 141 -5.87 6.24 -7.91
CA ARG A 141 -7.30 6.24 -7.55
C ARG A 141 -8.01 4.98 -8.03
N SER A 142 -9.07 4.59 -7.32
CA SER A 142 -9.91 3.46 -7.70
C SER A 142 -11.08 3.95 -8.55
N ASP A 143 -11.30 3.35 -9.72
CA ASP A 143 -12.46 3.67 -10.57
C ASP A 143 -13.79 3.26 -9.94
N ASN A 144 -13.77 2.42 -8.89
CA ASN A 144 -14.96 1.76 -8.39
C ASN A 144 -15.66 2.59 -7.30
N GLN A 145 -16.73 3.30 -7.67
CA GLN A 145 -17.74 3.86 -6.78
C GLN A 145 -18.60 2.75 -6.14
N GLY A 146 -17.98 1.69 -5.61
CA GLY A 146 -18.69 0.57 -5.00
C GLY A 146 -19.36 0.97 -3.68
N SER A 147 -20.65 1.30 -3.75
CA SER A 147 -21.74 1.35 -2.73
C SER A 147 -21.48 1.72 -1.25
N LEU A 148 -20.28 2.14 -0.88
CA LEU A 148 -19.98 2.69 0.43
C LEU A 148 -20.02 4.21 0.29
N LYS A 149 -20.86 4.87 1.09
CA LYS A 149 -21.07 6.32 1.07
C LYS A 149 -19.74 7.06 0.91
N ARG A 150 -19.60 7.82 -0.18
CA ARG A 150 -18.54 8.82 -0.36
C ARG A 150 -18.60 9.77 0.84
N THR A 151 -17.79 9.53 1.86
CA THR A 151 -17.47 10.58 2.82
C THR A 151 -16.47 11.49 2.14
N SER A 152 -16.86 12.75 1.97
CA SER A 152 -16.10 13.88 1.43
C SER A 152 -14.89 14.21 2.32
N GLY A 153 -13.97 13.25 2.46
CA GLY A 153 -12.67 13.46 3.08
C GLY A 153 -11.68 13.79 1.98
N SER A 154 -11.65 15.06 1.55
CA SER A 154 -10.48 15.64 0.90
C SER A 154 -9.35 15.72 1.93
N GLY A 155 -8.75 14.57 2.26
CA GLY A 155 -7.53 14.57 3.05
C GLY A 155 -6.48 15.33 2.25
N GLU A 156 -5.97 16.45 2.78
CA GLU A 156 -4.81 17.12 2.21
C GLU A 156 -3.63 16.14 2.23
N PHE A 157 -3.34 15.58 1.07
CA PHE A 157 -2.19 14.73 0.86
C PHE A 157 -0.95 15.63 0.83
N SER A 158 -0.15 15.62 1.90
CA SER A 158 1.14 16.29 1.85
C SER A 158 2.07 15.52 0.92
N LYS A 159 2.36 16.11 -0.25
CA LYS A 159 3.39 15.63 -1.18
C LYS A 159 4.79 15.65 -0.55
N ASP A 160 4.97 16.40 0.53
CA ASP A 160 6.20 16.48 1.31
C ASP A 160 5.94 15.96 2.73
N TRP A 161 5.59 14.68 2.83
CA TRP A 161 5.40 14.01 4.12
C TRP A 161 6.73 13.88 4.90
N LEU A 162 7.88 14.05 4.24
CA LEU A 162 9.20 14.07 4.87
C LEU A 162 9.36 15.22 5.85
N SER A 163 8.75 16.38 5.55
CA SER A 163 8.68 17.54 6.46
C SER A 163 8.02 17.22 7.80
N MET A 164 7.06 16.29 7.83
CA MET A 164 6.34 15.88 9.05
C MET A 164 7.29 15.27 10.10
N PHE A 165 8.44 14.76 9.66
CA PHE A 165 9.42 14.09 10.51
C PHE A 165 10.71 14.90 10.72
N GLN A 166 10.82 16.11 10.15
CA GLN A 166 11.99 16.97 10.36
C GLN A 166 12.06 17.54 11.79
N ARG A 167 10.91 17.62 12.48
CA ARG A 167 10.81 18.12 13.86
C ARG A 167 10.74 17.01 14.91
N CYS A 168 10.80 15.75 14.50
CA CYS A 168 10.68 14.63 15.42
C CYS A 168 12.01 14.43 16.17
N LEU A 169 12.03 14.70 17.49
CA LEU A 169 13.21 14.52 18.34
C LEU A 169 13.78 13.10 18.31
N LYS A 170 12.95 12.07 18.05
CA LYS A 170 13.38 10.68 17.90
C LYS A 170 14.06 10.37 16.56
N CYS A 171 13.88 11.21 15.55
CA CYS A 171 14.35 11.00 14.18
C CYS A 171 15.46 11.98 13.78
N MET A 172 15.96 12.80 14.71
CA MET A 172 17.17 13.62 14.55
C MET A 172 18.43 12.82 14.86
#